data_AF-A0A8I2AA35-F1
#
_entry.id   AF-A0A8I2AA35-F1
#
_cell.length_a   1.000
_cell.length_b   1.000
_cell.length_c   1.000
_cell.angle_alpha   90.00
_cell.angle_beta   90.00
_cell.angle_gamma   90.00
#
_symmetry.space_group_name_H-M   'P 1'
#
loop_
_entity.id
_entity.type
_entity.pdbx_description
1 polymer ?
#
loop_
_entity_poly.entity_id
_entity_poly.type
_entity_poly.pdbx_seq_one_letter_code
_entity_poly.pdbx_strand_id
1 'polypeptide(L)'
;MLYDSAIVFYYPDGKFEDSLKNALGLEEFHHLRDSLTQFNFIWRKWADSLRLKQIVTDARLIEFKIGNGIAYTIKLTKLCQPWGIILFYKNLYPEFITHPPTFPPAVHTSETQTLKQQSKKSAISRTGIQNDDHLSSSKKPADSLPFLKRLSAHIIQVFTPPKEFTYEGPSASAAFHGKVLPQKVVSAFVDNDVFLGTDLWYTHGANITWINPAWQSNPLTFLLHPVIGKSYDYYGLLIRQNFYTPVYNTYEEIQYNDRPFASYLYLGQFKVSNFPSFRMKFSTEFDIGMLGPSSLGQEVQTFVHNSNKKPIGWKHQIHDDIVLQYQAEIEKSLFFVPGHDITLESRLQAGTLYDKLSAGFAYRFARFDRRYTNDLPQRNKSVIWKDFFAGAQIEFFTKVEATTVFYDATLQGGMFNHSSPYTLREKDVERYLMMTSAGITTMFKGISLGANVYLLSPEFAQQKRWHKWGRIILSIAY
;
A
#
# COMPACT_ATOMS: atom_id res chain seq x y z
N MET A 1 34.21 32.79 10.51
CA MET A 1 34.52 32.90 11.95
C MET A 1 33.35 32.30 12.74
N LEU A 2 33.32 30.99 12.98
CA LEU A 2 32.13 30.31 13.57
C LEU A 2 32.44 29.30 14.70
N TYR A 3 33.70 29.13 15.09
CA TYR A 3 34.13 28.04 15.98
C TYR A 3 33.64 28.12 17.44
N ASP A 4 33.07 29.25 17.86
CA ASP A 4 32.60 29.48 19.25
C ASP A 4 31.10 29.81 19.32
N SER A 5 30.34 29.51 18.25
CA SER A 5 28.90 29.73 18.20
C SER A 5 28.14 28.40 18.39
N ALA A 6 27.05 28.44 19.16
CA ALA A 6 26.30 27.26 19.55
C ALA A 6 24.79 27.50 19.48
N ILE A 7 24.04 26.44 19.26
CA ILE A 7 22.58 26.42 19.36
C ILE A 7 22.18 25.47 20.49
N VAL A 8 21.38 25.96 21.42
CA VAL A 8 20.95 25.21 22.61
C VAL A 8 19.46 24.91 22.50
N PHE A 9 19.14 23.62 22.36
CA PHE A 9 17.79 23.10 22.47
C PHE A 9 17.54 22.75 23.93
N TYR A 10 16.71 23.52 24.62
CA TYR A 10 16.35 23.24 26.02
C TYR A 10 14.97 22.59 26.09
N TYR A 11 14.83 21.62 26.98
CA TYR A 11 13.60 20.92 27.29
C TYR A 11 13.35 21.03 28.80
N PRO A 12 12.10 21.03 29.29
CA PRO A 12 11.82 20.98 30.72
C PRO A 12 12.13 19.57 31.26
N ASP A 13 12.68 19.48 32.48
CA ASP A 13 12.64 18.22 33.21
C ASP A 13 11.18 17.86 33.58
N GLY A 14 10.89 16.58 33.83
CA GLY A 14 9.51 16.13 34.04
C GLY A 14 8.75 16.85 35.17
N LYS A 15 9.45 17.30 36.22
CA LYS A 15 8.81 18.07 37.31
C LYS A 15 8.47 19.50 36.88
N PHE A 16 9.29 20.12 36.03
CA PHE A 16 8.97 21.42 35.44
C PHE A 16 7.91 21.28 34.34
N GLU A 17 7.94 20.20 33.56
CA GLU A 17 6.93 19.87 32.55
C GLU A 17 5.53 19.75 33.17
N ASP A 18 5.40 19.02 34.27
CA ASP A 18 4.12 18.88 34.98
C ASP A 18 3.67 20.21 35.62
N SER A 19 4.60 21.04 36.09
CA SER A 19 4.30 22.40 36.54
C SER A 19 3.80 23.29 35.40
N LEU A 20 4.30 23.11 34.17
CA LEU A 20 3.85 23.85 32.98
C LEU A 20 2.48 23.36 32.51
N LYS A 21 2.22 22.04 32.51
CA LYS A 21 0.88 21.47 32.21
C LYS A 21 -0.18 22.00 33.17
N ASN A 22 0.14 22.10 34.45
CA ASN A 22 -0.77 22.63 35.46
C ASN A 22 -0.99 24.15 35.34
N ALA A 23 0.01 24.91 34.88
CA ALA A 23 -0.08 26.37 34.73
C ALA A 23 -0.74 26.82 33.42
N LEU A 24 -0.53 26.09 32.32
CA LEU A 24 -1.05 26.41 30.98
C LEU A 24 -2.37 25.67 30.67
N GLY A 25 -2.64 24.56 31.35
CA GLY A 25 -3.66 23.59 30.95
C GLY A 25 -3.09 22.57 29.95
N LEU A 26 -3.60 21.33 30.00
CA LEU A 26 -3.05 20.20 29.26
C LEU A 26 -3.12 20.40 27.73
N GLU A 27 -4.22 20.95 27.24
CA GLU A 27 -4.46 21.18 25.81
C GLU A 27 -3.55 22.28 25.26
N GLU A 28 -3.47 23.45 25.92
CA GLU A 28 -2.60 24.56 25.51
C GLU A 28 -1.11 24.20 25.65
N PHE A 29 -0.73 23.45 26.70
CA PHE A 29 0.63 22.93 26.84
C PHE A 29 1.03 22.07 25.62
N HIS A 30 0.17 21.14 25.19
CA HIS A 30 0.45 20.31 24.03
C HIS A 30 0.42 21.10 22.72
N HIS A 31 -0.55 22.00 22.55
CA HIS A 31 -0.62 22.89 21.39
C HIS A 31 0.65 23.73 21.23
N LEU A 32 1.12 24.40 22.29
CA LEU A 32 2.34 25.20 22.27
C LEU A 32 3.60 24.33 22.06
N ARG A 33 3.65 23.12 22.65
CA ARG A 33 4.77 22.19 22.49
C ARG A 33 4.88 21.73 21.04
N ASP A 34 3.78 21.36 20.44
CA ASP A 34 3.74 20.81 19.09
C ASP A 34 3.97 21.94 18.05
N SER A 35 3.45 23.14 18.32
CA SER A 35 3.73 24.37 17.55
C SER A 35 5.20 24.79 17.58
N LEU A 36 5.92 24.58 18.68
CA LEU A 36 7.38 24.79 18.71
C LEU A 36 8.12 23.64 18.01
N THR A 37 7.65 22.39 18.21
CA THR A 37 8.28 21.16 17.66
C THR A 37 8.43 21.19 16.14
N GLN A 38 7.48 21.80 15.41
CA GLN A 38 7.55 21.93 13.94
C GLN A 38 8.83 22.63 13.43
N PHE A 39 9.45 23.49 14.25
CA PHE A 39 10.67 24.22 13.87
C PHE A 39 11.97 23.50 14.27
N ASN A 40 11.91 22.49 15.14
CA ASN A 40 13.10 21.80 15.68
C ASN A 40 14.02 21.27 14.58
N PHE A 41 13.45 20.52 13.62
CA PHE A 41 14.18 19.95 12.49
C PHE A 41 14.82 21.02 11.60
N ILE A 42 14.11 22.12 11.34
CA ILE A 42 14.60 23.22 10.49
C ILE A 42 15.82 23.88 11.15
N TRP A 43 15.75 24.15 12.46
CA TRP A 43 16.86 24.73 13.21
C TRP A 43 18.07 23.79 13.35
N ARG A 44 17.87 22.48 13.45
CA ARG A 44 18.97 21.49 13.39
C ARG A 44 19.66 21.49 12.03
N LYS A 45 18.89 21.35 10.94
CA LYS A 45 19.41 21.36 9.57
C LYS A 45 20.13 22.68 9.23
N TRP A 46 19.62 23.80 9.75
CA TRP A 46 20.29 25.10 9.65
C TRP A 46 21.62 25.15 10.40
N ALA A 47 21.62 24.70 11.67
CA ALA A 47 22.83 24.62 12.48
C ALA A 47 23.90 23.72 11.81
N ASP A 48 23.50 22.60 11.22
CA ASP A 48 24.38 21.71 10.47
C ASP A 48 24.96 22.39 9.22
N SER A 49 24.14 23.15 8.47
CA SER A 49 24.60 23.89 7.28
C SER A 49 25.65 24.96 7.61
N LEU A 50 25.58 25.54 8.81
CA LEU A 50 26.55 26.51 9.34
C LEU A 50 27.65 25.87 10.21
N ARG A 51 27.60 24.55 10.42
CA ARG A 51 28.48 23.79 11.33
C ARG A 51 28.53 24.34 12.76
N LEU A 52 27.39 24.84 13.26
CA LEU A 52 27.23 25.31 14.63
C LEU A 52 27.25 24.16 15.63
N LYS A 53 27.78 24.39 16.83
CA LYS A 53 27.76 23.38 17.91
C LYS A 53 26.33 23.22 18.44
N GLN A 54 25.71 22.07 18.20
CA GLN A 54 24.40 21.75 18.77
C GLN A 54 24.54 21.23 20.21
N ILE A 55 23.73 21.76 21.13
CA ILE A 55 23.66 21.36 22.54
C ILE A 55 22.21 21.04 22.87
N VAL A 56 21.96 19.94 23.58
CA VAL A 56 20.63 19.55 24.09
C VAL A 56 20.72 19.48 25.62
N THR A 57 19.76 20.05 26.33
CA THR A 57 19.76 20.07 27.80
C THR A 57 18.36 20.08 28.40
N ASP A 58 18.21 19.50 29.58
CA ASP A 58 17.05 19.53 30.47
C ASP A 58 17.27 20.44 31.71
N ALA A 59 18.39 21.18 31.75
CA ALA A 59 18.78 21.98 32.90
C ALA A 59 17.78 23.11 33.19
N ARG A 60 17.52 23.37 34.48
CA ARG A 60 16.64 24.46 34.93
C ARG A 60 17.24 25.87 34.76
N LEU A 61 18.55 25.93 34.57
CA LEU A 61 19.35 27.15 34.55
C LEU A 61 20.55 26.94 33.62
N ILE A 62 20.80 27.91 32.73
CA ILE A 62 21.93 27.91 31.80
C ILE A 62 22.75 29.17 32.02
N GLU A 63 24.07 29.04 32.16
CA GLU A 63 25.00 30.17 32.29
C GLU A 63 25.88 30.32 31.04
N PHE A 64 25.83 31.49 30.42
CA PHE A 64 26.64 31.85 29.26
C PHE A 64 27.77 32.76 29.70
N LYS A 65 29.02 32.27 29.67
CA LYS A 65 30.20 33.09 29.94
C LYS A 65 30.58 33.88 28.69
N ILE A 66 30.36 35.18 28.74
CA ILE A 66 30.85 36.16 27.78
C ILE A 66 32.30 36.54 28.19
N GLY A 67 33.09 37.06 27.25
CA GLY A 67 34.45 37.53 27.53
C GLY A 67 34.54 38.52 28.70
N ASN A 68 35.74 38.67 29.26
CA ASN A 68 36.02 39.48 30.47
C ASN A 68 35.28 39.03 31.75
N GLY A 69 34.70 37.82 31.77
CA GLY A 69 34.16 37.20 32.99
C GLY A 69 32.69 37.50 33.29
N ILE A 70 31.97 38.17 32.39
CA ILE A 70 30.54 38.44 32.54
C ILE A 70 29.75 37.17 32.21
N ALA A 71 29.02 36.62 33.18
CA ALA A 71 28.13 35.48 32.99
C ALA A 71 26.67 35.93 32.89
N TYR A 72 25.96 35.48 31.85
CA TYR A 72 24.52 35.70 31.69
C TYR A 72 23.76 34.42 32.09
N THR A 73 22.90 34.51 33.10
CA THR A 73 22.21 33.36 33.68
C THR A 73 20.73 33.34 33.29
N ILE A 74 20.34 32.36 32.48
CA ILE A 74 18.95 32.14 32.06
C ILE A 74 18.31 31.10 32.98
N LYS A 75 17.27 31.49 33.73
CA LYS A 75 16.43 30.57 34.50
C LYS A 75 15.27 30.10 33.63
N LEU A 76 15.40 28.91 33.04
CA LEU A 76 14.39 28.34 32.14
C LEU A 76 13.05 28.10 32.83
N THR A 77 13.06 27.89 34.16
CA THR A 77 11.83 27.79 34.97
C THR A 77 10.97 29.06 35.04
N LYS A 78 11.46 30.20 34.53
CA LYS A 78 10.68 31.44 34.39
C LYS A 78 10.05 31.61 33.00
N LEU A 79 10.33 30.72 32.05
CA LEU A 79 9.78 30.76 30.71
C LEU A 79 8.52 29.89 30.67
N CYS A 80 7.38 30.49 30.30
CA CYS A 80 6.13 29.77 30.09
C CYS A 80 6.12 29.04 28.74
N GLN A 81 7.16 28.24 28.45
CA GLN A 81 7.32 27.51 27.19
C GLN A 81 7.72 26.04 27.43
N PRO A 82 7.06 25.09 26.74
CA PRO A 82 7.20 23.65 26.98
C PRO A 82 8.48 23.02 26.41
N TRP A 83 9.26 23.76 25.62
CA TRP A 83 10.67 23.58 25.29
C TRP A 83 11.10 24.81 24.45
N GLY A 84 12.37 24.98 24.07
CA GLY A 84 12.75 26.07 23.17
C GLY A 84 14.18 26.04 22.64
N ILE A 85 14.53 27.08 21.87
CA ILE A 85 15.82 27.22 21.19
C ILE A 85 16.45 28.56 21.60
N ILE A 86 17.72 28.49 22.01
CA ILE A 86 18.55 29.66 22.30
C ILE A 86 19.76 29.63 21.37
N LEU A 87 19.97 30.72 20.65
CA LEU A 87 21.09 30.89 19.74
C LEU A 87 22.19 31.71 20.43
N PHE A 88 23.41 31.19 20.43
CA PHE A 88 24.57 31.82 21.05
C PHE A 88 25.66 32.08 20.02
N TYR A 89 26.11 33.32 19.98
CA TYR A 89 27.27 33.76 19.22
C TYR A 89 28.33 34.32 20.19
N LYS A 90 29.60 34.04 19.94
CA LYS A 90 30.71 34.55 20.75
C LYS A 90 30.62 36.08 20.89
N ASN A 91 30.68 36.56 22.13
CA ASN A 91 30.62 37.98 22.51
C ASN A 91 29.29 38.70 22.22
N LEU A 92 28.20 37.99 21.93
CA LEU A 92 26.85 38.54 21.83
C LEU A 92 25.94 37.99 22.93
N TYR A 93 24.83 38.68 23.20
CA TYR A 93 23.79 38.18 24.09
C TYR A 93 23.07 36.97 23.48
N PRO A 94 22.64 35.99 24.29
CA PRO A 94 21.87 34.85 23.81
C PRO A 94 20.50 35.28 23.29
N GLU A 95 20.14 34.82 22.10
CA GLU A 95 18.89 35.14 21.42
C GLU A 95 17.87 34.02 21.59
N PHE A 96 16.65 34.36 22.02
CA PHE A 96 15.54 33.41 22.09
C PHE A 96 14.85 33.31 20.73
N ILE A 97 14.84 32.11 20.19
CA ILE A 97 14.29 31.84 18.87
C ILE A 97 12.81 31.46 18.99
N THR A 98 11.93 32.32 18.45
CA THR A 98 10.47 32.15 18.47
C THR A 98 9.84 31.99 17.08
N HIS A 99 10.67 31.96 16.02
CA HIS A 99 10.26 31.87 14.62
C HIS A 99 11.18 30.91 13.83
N PRO A 100 10.80 30.47 12.61
CA PRO A 100 11.71 29.78 11.70
C PRO A 100 12.86 30.68 11.23
N PRO A 101 14.00 30.12 10.79
CA PRO A 101 15.13 30.90 10.29
C PRO A 101 14.80 31.59 8.97
N THR A 102 15.10 32.88 8.88
CA THR A 102 14.89 33.71 7.67
C THR A 102 16.12 33.64 6.78
N PHE A 103 15.97 33.06 5.58
CA PHE A 103 17.05 32.91 4.60
C PHE A 103 16.92 33.88 3.43
N PRO A 104 17.99 34.59 3.03
CA PRO A 104 18.12 35.07 1.67
C PRO A 104 18.46 33.87 0.74
N PRO A 105 17.94 33.84 -0.50
CA PRO A 105 18.15 32.72 -1.42
C PRO A 105 19.61 32.64 -1.90
N ALA A 106 20.17 31.42 -1.90
CA ALA A 106 21.53 31.17 -2.37
C ALA A 106 21.60 31.13 -3.91
N VAL A 107 22.60 31.80 -4.48
CA VAL A 107 22.86 31.81 -5.93
C VAL A 107 23.51 30.49 -6.36
N HIS A 108 22.88 29.78 -7.30
CA HIS A 108 23.50 28.62 -7.95
C HIS A 108 24.53 29.07 -8.99
N THR A 109 25.78 28.64 -8.83
CA THR A 109 26.81 28.70 -9.88
C THR A 109 26.97 27.33 -10.52
N SER A 110 26.84 27.27 -11.84
CA SER A 110 26.86 26.04 -12.63
C SER A 110 28.27 25.71 -13.12
N GLU A 111 28.75 24.50 -12.87
CA GLU A 111 29.84 23.90 -13.66
C GLU A 111 29.47 22.47 -14.06
N THR A 112 29.40 22.23 -15.38
CA THR A 112 29.06 20.94 -15.98
C THR A 112 30.31 20.33 -16.59
N GLN A 113 30.87 19.28 -15.99
CA GLN A 113 31.92 18.47 -16.63
C GLN A 113 31.30 17.31 -17.42
N THR A 114 31.72 17.18 -18.68
CA THR A 114 31.24 16.15 -19.61
C THR A 114 32.30 15.06 -19.79
N LEU A 115 31.89 13.79 -19.67
CA LEU A 115 32.72 12.63 -20.00
C LEU A 115 32.30 12.07 -21.37
N LYS A 116 33.25 12.02 -22.31
CA LYS A 116 33.08 11.45 -23.65
C LYS A 116 33.32 9.93 -23.63
N GLN A 117 32.45 9.15 -24.28
CA GLN A 117 32.77 7.79 -24.72
C GLN A 117 32.86 7.73 -26.24
N GLN A 118 33.97 7.20 -26.77
CA GLN A 118 34.19 6.98 -28.20
C GLN A 118 33.71 5.59 -28.59
N SER A 119 32.92 5.47 -29.67
CA SER A 119 32.64 4.18 -30.30
C SER A 119 33.65 3.88 -31.40
N LYS A 120 34.19 2.65 -31.42
CA LYS A 120 34.89 2.09 -32.59
C LYS A 120 33.99 1.05 -33.26
N LYS A 121 33.77 1.21 -34.57
CA LYS A 121 33.20 0.17 -35.43
C LYS A 121 34.31 -0.75 -35.95
N SER A 122 34.00 -2.04 -36.09
CA SER A 122 34.68 -2.94 -37.03
C SER A 122 33.64 -3.80 -37.74
N ALA A 123 33.76 -3.91 -39.06
CA ALA A 123 32.87 -4.69 -39.92
C ALA A 123 33.54 -6.04 -40.33
N ILE A 124 33.06 -6.66 -41.41
CA ILE A 124 33.50 -7.94 -42.05
C ILE A 124 32.76 -9.17 -41.49
N SER A 125 32.16 -10.07 -42.29
CA SER A 125 31.73 -10.03 -43.71
C SER A 125 30.72 -11.15 -44.01
N ARG A 126 29.92 -11.03 -45.07
CA ARG A 126 29.09 -12.11 -45.63
C ARG A 126 29.74 -12.74 -46.87
N THR A 127 29.78 -14.07 -46.88
CA THR A 127 29.87 -14.99 -48.04
C THR A 127 29.32 -16.34 -47.54
N GLY A 128 28.44 -17.09 -48.19
CA GLY A 128 27.90 -17.05 -49.54
C GLY A 128 27.88 -18.48 -50.12
N ILE A 129 26.89 -18.80 -50.99
CA ILE A 129 26.72 -20.08 -51.74
C ILE A 129 26.19 -21.23 -50.82
N GLN A 130 25.24 -22.12 -51.19
CA GLN A 130 24.41 -22.35 -52.41
C GLN A 130 22.95 -22.76 -52.06
N ASN A 131 22.13 -23.11 -53.07
CA ASN A 131 20.89 -23.93 -52.94
C ASN A 131 21.19 -25.38 -53.33
N ASP A 132 20.41 -26.34 -52.80
CA ASP A 132 20.02 -27.56 -53.53
C ASP A 132 18.61 -28.00 -53.11
N ASP A 133 17.81 -28.44 -54.08
CA ASP A 133 16.43 -28.91 -53.89
C ASP A 133 16.39 -30.36 -53.36
N HIS A 134 15.35 -30.72 -52.59
CA HIS A 134 14.48 -31.88 -52.88
C HIS A 134 13.40 -32.14 -51.79
N LEU A 135 12.18 -32.43 -52.27
CA LEU A 135 11.09 -33.22 -51.65
C LEU A 135 10.87 -33.18 -50.11
N SER A 136 9.74 -32.61 -49.70
CA SER A 136 8.52 -33.42 -49.45
C SER A 136 7.35 -32.58 -48.88
N SER A 137 6.12 -33.06 -49.10
CA SER A 137 4.88 -32.30 -48.88
C SER A 137 4.32 -32.39 -47.46
N SER A 138 3.95 -31.25 -46.86
CA SER A 138 3.01 -31.21 -45.73
C SER A 138 2.12 -29.96 -45.82
N LYS A 139 0.87 -30.14 -46.27
CA LYS A 139 -0.16 -29.07 -46.24
C LYS A 139 -0.69 -28.93 -44.81
N LYS A 140 -0.44 -27.79 -44.17
CA LYS A 140 -1.25 -27.38 -43.00
C LYS A 140 -2.66 -27.00 -43.48
N PRO A 141 -3.74 -27.48 -42.84
CA PRO A 141 -5.08 -26.95 -43.10
C PRO A 141 -5.20 -25.52 -42.53
N ALA A 142 -5.96 -24.66 -43.20
CA ALA A 142 -6.28 -23.33 -42.70
C ALA A 142 -7.44 -23.41 -41.69
N ASP A 143 -7.23 -22.88 -40.47
CA ASP A 143 -8.20 -22.94 -39.37
C ASP A 143 -9.25 -21.81 -39.48
N SER A 144 -10.20 -21.96 -40.40
CA SER A 144 -11.14 -20.91 -40.81
C SER A 144 -12.44 -20.89 -39.98
N LEU A 145 -12.37 -20.49 -38.70
CA LEU A 145 -13.55 -20.22 -37.87
C LEU A 145 -13.51 -18.82 -37.22
N PRO A 146 -14.40 -17.89 -37.65
CA PRO A 146 -14.48 -16.53 -37.10
C PRO A 146 -14.71 -16.48 -35.58
N PHE A 147 -14.14 -15.46 -34.94
CA PHE A 147 -14.19 -15.24 -33.48
C PHE A 147 -15.60 -15.39 -32.87
N LEU A 148 -16.63 -14.82 -33.51
CA LEU A 148 -18.01 -14.90 -33.02
C LEU A 148 -18.58 -16.33 -32.98
N LYS A 149 -18.14 -17.22 -33.89
CA LYS A 149 -18.53 -18.64 -33.86
C LYS A 149 -17.78 -19.44 -32.79
N ARG A 150 -16.56 -19.03 -32.43
CA ARG A 150 -15.83 -19.59 -31.27
C ARG A 150 -16.53 -19.22 -29.96
N LEU A 151 -16.99 -17.98 -29.84
CA LEU A 151 -17.76 -17.49 -28.70
C LEU A 151 -19.10 -18.23 -28.55
N SER A 152 -19.87 -18.39 -29.63
CA SER A 152 -21.16 -19.12 -29.58
C SER A 152 -21.01 -20.60 -29.23
N ALA A 153 -19.94 -21.26 -29.70
CA ALA A 153 -19.64 -22.65 -29.35
C ALA A 153 -19.30 -22.81 -27.86
N HIS A 154 -18.63 -21.84 -27.23
CA HIS A 154 -18.37 -21.83 -25.79
C HIS A 154 -19.62 -21.53 -24.95
N ILE A 155 -20.53 -20.66 -25.41
CA ILE A 155 -21.80 -20.41 -24.71
C ILE A 155 -22.63 -21.69 -24.56
N ILE A 156 -22.60 -22.60 -25.55
CA ILE A 156 -23.27 -23.91 -25.46
C ILE A 156 -22.63 -24.81 -24.39
N GLN A 157 -21.31 -24.72 -24.19
CA GLN A 157 -20.60 -25.47 -23.14
C GLN A 157 -20.91 -24.97 -21.71
N VAL A 158 -21.43 -23.75 -21.55
CA VAL A 158 -21.89 -23.22 -20.24
C VAL A 158 -23.17 -23.94 -19.77
N PHE A 159 -24.07 -24.29 -20.70
CA PHE A 159 -25.35 -24.94 -20.38
C PHE A 159 -25.32 -26.48 -20.50
N THR A 160 -24.30 -27.02 -21.16
CA THR A 160 -24.02 -28.46 -21.19
C THR A 160 -22.52 -28.67 -20.91
N PRO A 161 -22.13 -28.99 -19.65
CA PRO A 161 -20.74 -29.30 -19.37
C PRO A 161 -20.35 -30.55 -20.18
N PRO A 162 -19.23 -30.54 -20.93
CA PRO A 162 -18.80 -31.72 -21.64
C PRO A 162 -18.50 -32.84 -20.63
N LYS A 163 -19.14 -34.00 -20.81
CA LYS A 163 -18.66 -35.23 -20.17
C LYS A 163 -17.23 -35.45 -20.63
N GLU A 164 -16.35 -35.74 -19.68
CA GLU A 164 -14.90 -35.85 -19.89
C GLU A 164 -14.57 -36.72 -21.11
N PHE A 165 -14.01 -36.11 -22.15
CA PHE A 165 -13.55 -36.83 -23.34
C PHE A 165 -12.05 -37.07 -23.22
N THR A 166 -11.69 -38.05 -22.39
CA THR A 166 -10.31 -38.50 -22.19
C THR A 166 -9.83 -39.31 -23.40
N TYR A 167 -9.18 -38.64 -24.35
CA TYR A 167 -8.40 -39.34 -25.38
C TYR A 167 -7.05 -39.78 -24.79
N GLU A 168 -7.01 -40.99 -24.22
CA GLU A 168 -5.77 -41.58 -23.70
C GLU A 168 -4.90 -42.14 -24.83
N GLY A 169 -4.02 -41.30 -25.38
CA GLY A 169 -2.87 -41.73 -26.18
C GLY A 169 -1.74 -42.24 -25.27
N PRO A 170 -1.06 -43.38 -25.56
CA PRO A 170 -0.16 -44.07 -24.60
C PRO A 170 1.12 -43.34 -24.14
N SER A 171 1.32 -42.07 -24.49
CA SER A 171 2.57 -41.34 -24.21
C SER A 171 2.41 -39.83 -23.99
N ALA A 172 1.18 -39.30 -23.90
CA ALA A 172 0.93 -37.87 -23.72
C ALA A 172 0.35 -37.57 -22.32
N SER A 173 1.16 -37.73 -21.27
CA SER A 173 0.84 -37.13 -19.97
C SER A 173 0.81 -35.61 -20.15
N ALA A 174 -0.35 -34.97 -20.02
CA ALA A 174 -0.46 -33.54 -20.28
C ALA A 174 0.48 -32.75 -19.36
N ALA A 175 1.28 -31.86 -19.95
CA ALA A 175 2.52 -31.37 -19.34
C ALA A 175 2.32 -30.51 -18.07
N PHE A 176 1.11 -30.02 -17.82
CA PHE A 176 0.79 -29.15 -16.70
C PHE A 176 -0.59 -29.51 -16.12
N HIS A 177 -0.61 -30.02 -14.88
CA HIS A 177 -1.83 -30.39 -14.16
C HIS A 177 -1.84 -29.73 -12.78
N GLY A 178 -2.31 -28.48 -12.73
CA GLY A 178 -2.74 -27.83 -11.50
C GLY A 178 -4.04 -28.48 -11.02
N LYS A 179 -4.10 -28.87 -9.74
CA LYS A 179 -5.30 -29.47 -9.15
C LYS A 179 -6.22 -28.38 -8.65
N VAL A 180 -7.37 -28.20 -9.28
CA VAL A 180 -8.39 -27.27 -8.80
C VAL A 180 -8.99 -27.77 -7.48
N LEU A 181 -9.01 -26.89 -6.48
CA LEU A 181 -9.56 -27.14 -5.15
C LEU A 181 -11.10 -27.13 -5.20
N PRO A 182 -11.80 -28.16 -4.68
CA PRO A 182 -13.25 -28.27 -4.75
C PRO A 182 -14.00 -27.35 -3.77
N GLN A 183 -13.29 -26.66 -2.88
CA GLN A 183 -13.85 -25.80 -1.84
C GLN A 183 -14.69 -24.66 -2.44
N LYS A 184 -15.82 -24.38 -1.80
CA LYS A 184 -16.62 -23.17 -2.04
C LYS A 184 -16.54 -22.30 -0.80
N VAL A 185 -16.20 -21.03 -0.97
CA VAL A 185 -16.00 -20.08 0.12
C VAL A 185 -16.60 -18.74 -0.24
N VAL A 186 -17.39 -18.17 0.65
CA VAL A 186 -17.71 -16.73 0.62
C VAL A 186 -16.81 -16.06 1.65
N SER A 187 -16.16 -14.97 1.28
CA SER A 187 -15.36 -14.14 2.16
C SER A 187 -15.80 -12.68 2.04
N ALA A 188 -15.84 -11.98 3.16
CA ALA A 188 -16.08 -10.55 3.18
C ALA A 188 -15.01 -9.88 4.06
N PHE A 189 -14.55 -8.69 3.66
CA PHE A 189 -13.82 -7.80 4.53
C PHE A 189 -14.38 -6.38 4.50
N VAL A 190 -14.20 -5.67 5.61
CA VAL A 190 -14.45 -4.24 5.73
C VAL A 190 -13.22 -3.58 6.35
N ASP A 191 -12.76 -2.53 5.69
CA ASP A 191 -11.71 -1.61 6.13
C ASP A 191 -12.38 -0.33 6.64
N ASN A 192 -11.92 0.17 7.77
CA ASN A 192 -12.35 1.45 8.30
C ASN A 192 -11.23 2.06 9.17
N ASP A 193 -11.01 3.36 9.04
CA ASP A 193 -10.00 4.10 9.81
C ASP A 193 -10.56 4.61 11.16
N VAL A 194 -11.89 4.68 11.30
CA VAL A 194 -12.60 4.90 12.58
C VAL A 194 -12.21 3.87 13.63
N PHE A 195 -11.86 2.63 13.24
CA PHE A 195 -11.34 1.60 14.16
C PHE A 195 -10.08 2.05 14.92
N LEU A 196 -9.35 3.04 14.40
CA LEU A 196 -8.14 3.60 14.99
C LEU A 196 -8.27 5.09 15.32
N GLY A 197 -9.49 5.65 15.26
CA GLY A 197 -9.80 7.02 15.66
C GLY A 197 -9.52 8.10 14.61
N THR A 198 -9.60 7.78 13.31
CA THR A 198 -9.57 8.76 12.22
C THR A 198 -10.83 8.67 11.34
N ASP A 199 -11.00 9.60 10.40
CA ASP A 199 -12.05 9.61 9.36
C ASP A 199 -11.53 10.44 8.17
N LEU A 200 -10.43 9.99 7.55
CA LEU A 200 -9.70 10.74 6.52
C LEU A 200 -8.87 9.84 5.60
N TRP A 201 -8.49 10.37 4.43
CA TRP A 201 -7.74 9.68 3.38
C TRP A 201 -8.38 8.38 2.94
N TYR A 202 -7.86 7.21 3.31
CA TYR A 202 -8.55 5.94 3.05
C TYR A 202 -9.54 5.65 4.18
N THR A 203 -10.75 6.13 4.01
CA THR A 203 -11.83 6.06 5.00
C THR A 203 -12.51 4.68 5.02
N HIS A 204 -12.67 4.05 3.85
CA HIS A 204 -13.43 2.82 3.75
C HIS A 204 -13.02 1.93 2.57
N GLY A 205 -13.10 0.62 2.79
CA GLY A 205 -13.22 -0.35 1.73
C GLY A 205 -14.08 -1.53 2.13
N ALA A 206 -14.86 -2.03 1.18
CA ALA A 206 -15.65 -3.24 1.32
C ALA A 206 -15.35 -4.19 0.16
N ASN A 207 -15.23 -5.48 0.47
CA ASN A 207 -14.96 -6.50 -0.54
C ASN A 207 -15.75 -7.76 -0.21
N ILE A 208 -16.50 -8.29 -1.18
CA ILE A 208 -17.11 -9.62 -1.09
C ILE A 208 -16.47 -10.49 -2.18
N THR A 209 -15.96 -11.65 -1.77
CA THR A 209 -15.28 -12.64 -2.61
C THR A 209 -16.05 -13.95 -2.58
N TRP A 210 -16.26 -14.56 -3.75
CA TRP A 210 -16.90 -15.85 -3.92
C TRP A 210 -15.97 -16.82 -4.68
N ILE A 211 -15.34 -17.72 -3.94
CA ILE A 211 -14.50 -18.81 -4.46
C ILE A 211 -15.37 -20.02 -4.76
N ASN A 212 -15.21 -20.57 -5.97
CA ASN A 212 -15.93 -21.75 -6.44
C ASN A 212 -15.16 -22.36 -7.63
N PRO A 213 -14.91 -23.69 -7.68
CA PRO A 213 -14.25 -24.34 -8.82
C PRO A 213 -14.97 -24.12 -10.16
N ALA A 214 -16.26 -23.77 -10.18
CA ALA A 214 -16.98 -23.41 -11.39
C ALA A 214 -16.38 -22.21 -12.15
N TRP A 215 -15.69 -21.29 -11.45
CA TRP A 215 -15.13 -20.09 -12.07
C TRP A 215 -13.93 -20.36 -12.97
N GLN A 216 -13.32 -21.54 -12.92
CA GLN A 216 -12.27 -21.92 -13.89
C GLN A 216 -12.77 -21.80 -15.34
N SER A 217 -14.06 -22.07 -15.57
CA SER A 217 -14.69 -22.07 -16.90
C SER A 217 -15.27 -20.71 -17.31
N ASN A 218 -15.10 -19.66 -16.50
CA ASN A 218 -15.50 -18.30 -16.90
C ASN A 218 -14.61 -17.83 -18.07
N PRO A 219 -15.17 -17.22 -19.14
CA PRO A 219 -14.36 -16.64 -20.21
C PRO A 219 -13.22 -15.75 -19.73
N LEU A 220 -13.39 -14.90 -18.70
CA LEU A 220 -12.33 -14.01 -18.23
C LEU A 220 -11.11 -14.74 -17.64
N THR A 221 -11.19 -16.06 -17.37
CA THR A 221 -10.05 -16.89 -17.00
C THR A 221 -8.87 -16.80 -17.99
N PHE A 222 -9.09 -16.52 -19.29
CA PHE A 222 -7.99 -16.42 -20.25
C PHE A 222 -7.04 -15.24 -19.99
N LEU A 223 -7.47 -14.22 -19.23
CA LEU A 223 -6.65 -13.07 -18.83
C LEU A 223 -5.78 -13.38 -17.60
N LEU A 224 -6.11 -14.43 -16.87
CA LEU A 224 -5.41 -14.87 -15.67
C LEU A 224 -4.20 -15.72 -16.04
N HIS A 225 -3.28 -15.93 -15.09
CA HIS A 225 -2.12 -16.75 -15.36
C HIS A 225 -2.51 -18.20 -15.73
N PRO A 226 -1.81 -18.84 -16.69
CA PRO A 226 -2.10 -20.20 -17.11
C PRO A 226 -1.90 -21.21 -15.99
N VAL A 227 -2.28 -22.46 -16.22
CA VAL A 227 -1.88 -23.57 -15.33
C VAL A 227 -0.36 -23.75 -15.45
N ILE A 228 0.36 -23.61 -14.34
CA ILE A 228 1.81 -23.70 -14.28
C ILE A 228 2.17 -24.87 -13.36
N GLY A 229 3.05 -25.77 -13.83
CA GLY A 229 3.61 -26.87 -13.04
C GLY A 229 2.58 -27.79 -12.36
N LYS A 230 2.91 -28.18 -11.12
CA LYS A 230 2.02 -28.91 -10.20
C LYS A 230 1.66 -27.98 -9.04
N SER A 231 0.43 -27.45 -9.09
CA SER A 231 -0.11 -26.50 -8.12
C SER A 231 -1.44 -27.00 -7.54
N TYR A 232 -1.88 -26.35 -6.46
CA TYR A 232 -3.28 -26.38 -6.02
C TYR A 232 -3.92 -25.04 -6.39
N ASP A 233 -4.91 -25.08 -7.28
CA ASP A 233 -5.50 -23.89 -7.88
C ASP A 233 -6.88 -23.60 -7.28
N TYR A 234 -7.22 -22.32 -7.09
CA TYR A 234 -8.59 -21.92 -6.84
C TYR A 234 -8.95 -20.62 -7.58
N TYR A 235 -10.23 -20.52 -7.94
CA TYR A 235 -10.78 -19.43 -8.74
C TYR A 235 -11.91 -18.74 -7.98
N GLY A 236 -12.02 -17.43 -8.13
CA GLY A 236 -13.07 -16.65 -7.49
C GLY A 236 -13.50 -15.45 -8.31
N LEU A 237 -14.72 -15.01 -8.03
CA LEU A 237 -15.19 -13.67 -8.36
C LEU A 237 -15.09 -12.80 -7.10
N LEU A 238 -14.96 -11.49 -7.27
CA LEU A 238 -15.14 -10.53 -6.18
C LEU A 238 -15.77 -9.24 -6.65
N ILE A 239 -16.40 -8.53 -5.72
CA ILE A 239 -16.80 -7.13 -5.87
C ILE A 239 -16.09 -6.32 -4.81
N ARG A 240 -15.48 -5.19 -5.19
CA ARG A 240 -14.72 -4.32 -4.28
C ARG A 240 -15.12 -2.87 -4.48
N GLN A 241 -15.47 -2.19 -3.40
CA GLN A 241 -15.68 -0.75 -3.34
C GLN A 241 -14.67 -0.14 -2.38
N ASN A 242 -13.95 0.90 -2.79
CA ASN A 242 -13.13 1.72 -1.90
C ASN A 242 -13.51 3.19 -2.08
N PHE A 243 -13.45 3.96 -1.01
CA PHE A 243 -13.59 5.41 -1.09
C PHE A 243 -12.65 6.18 -0.17
N TYR A 244 -12.34 7.39 -0.62
CA TYR A 244 -11.33 8.25 -0.06
C TYR A 244 -11.85 9.68 0.11
N THR A 245 -11.44 10.34 1.20
CA THR A 245 -11.80 11.73 1.49
C THR A 245 -10.57 12.58 1.81
N PRO A 246 -10.63 13.91 1.61
CA PRO A 246 -9.70 14.84 2.24
C PRO A 246 -9.87 14.84 3.78
N VAL A 247 -8.98 15.54 4.48
CA VAL A 247 -8.94 15.66 5.96
C VAL A 247 -10.19 16.33 6.52
N TYR A 248 -10.71 17.39 5.88
CA TYR A 248 -11.93 18.07 6.32
C TYR A 248 -13.12 17.62 5.46
N ASN A 249 -13.47 16.33 5.55
CA ASN A 249 -14.53 15.71 4.73
C ASN A 249 -15.93 16.37 4.88
N THR A 250 -16.18 17.09 5.98
CA THR A 250 -17.40 17.87 6.22
C THR A 250 -17.41 19.25 5.55
N TYR A 251 -16.35 19.67 4.86
CA TYR A 251 -16.32 20.93 4.12
C TYR A 251 -16.82 20.72 2.69
N GLU A 252 -17.61 21.68 2.20
CA GLU A 252 -18.19 21.65 0.86
C GLU A 252 -17.17 22.03 -0.24
N GLU A 253 -16.19 22.87 0.10
CA GLU A 253 -15.20 23.41 -0.83
C GLU A 253 -14.04 22.46 -1.13
N ILE A 254 -13.41 22.66 -2.29
CA ILE A 254 -12.20 21.94 -2.71
C ILE A 254 -11.04 22.24 -1.76
N GLN A 255 -10.46 21.18 -1.19
CA GLN A 255 -9.29 21.26 -0.33
C GLN A 255 -8.01 21.15 -1.15
N TYR A 256 -7.57 22.29 -1.70
CA TYR A 256 -6.33 22.37 -2.46
C TYR A 256 -5.13 21.91 -1.63
N ASN A 257 -4.32 21.05 -2.24
CA ASN A 257 -3.18 20.34 -1.65
C ASN A 257 -3.54 19.23 -0.65
N ASP A 258 -4.80 18.81 -0.57
CA ASP A 258 -5.20 17.51 -0.02
C ASP A 258 -5.57 16.57 -1.17
N ARG A 259 -5.92 15.31 -0.90
CA ARG A 259 -6.51 14.45 -1.94
C ARG A 259 -7.93 14.90 -2.29
N PRO A 260 -8.39 14.76 -3.55
CA PRO A 260 -9.80 14.91 -3.88
C PRO A 260 -10.64 13.81 -3.21
N PHE A 261 -11.95 14.02 -3.11
CA PHE A 261 -12.88 12.90 -2.91
C PHE A 261 -12.76 11.94 -4.10
N ALA A 262 -12.68 10.65 -3.83
CA ALA A 262 -12.61 9.63 -4.88
C ALA A 262 -13.29 8.35 -4.39
N SER A 263 -13.98 7.66 -5.29
CA SER A 263 -14.51 6.33 -5.03
C SER A 263 -14.36 5.45 -6.28
N TYR A 264 -14.22 4.15 -6.09
CA TYR A 264 -14.33 3.19 -7.18
C TYR A 264 -15.05 1.92 -6.74
N LEU A 265 -15.65 1.24 -7.71
CA LEU A 265 -16.39 -0.01 -7.57
C LEU A 265 -16.06 -0.89 -8.77
N TYR A 266 -15.59 -2.11 -8.54
CA TYR A 266 -15.31 -3.06 -9.61
C TYR A 266 -15.76 -4.48 -9.30
N LEU A 267 -16.01 -5.24 -10.37
CA LEU A 267 -16.15 -6.69 -10.35
C LEU A 267 -14.86 -7.31 -10.91
N GLY A 268 -14.24 -8.19 -10.12
CA GLY A 268 -13.01 -8.90 -10.48
C GLY A 268 -13.22 -10.39 -10.64
N GLN A 269 -12.43 -11.01 -11.51
CA GLN A 269 -12.14 -12.45 -11.44
C GLN A 269 -10.68 -12.65 -11.08
N PHE A 270 -10.40 -13.60 -10.19
CA PHE A 270 -9.04 -13.97 -9.82
C PHE A 270 -8.81 -15.48 -9.86
N LYS A 271 -7.52 -15.83 -9.95
CA LYS A 271 -6.97 -17.18 -9.80
C LYS A 271 -5.81 -17.12 -8.82
N VAL A 272 -5.73 -18.10 -7.95
CA VAL A 272 -4.56 -18.39 -7.11
C VAL A 272 -4.04 -19.78 -7.42
N SER A 273 -2.73 -19.92 -7.56
CA SER A 273 -1.99 -21.18 -7.66
C SER A 273 -1.01 -21.30 -6.49
N ASN A 274 -1.23 -22.29 -5.63
CA ASN A 274 -0.37 -22.63 -4.51
C ASN A 274 0.62 -23.74 -4.92
N PHE A 275 1.92 -23.53 -4.69
CA PHE A 275 3.02 -24.42 -5.10
C PHE A 275 3.76 -24.98 -3.88
N PRO A 276 3.41 -26.18 -3.38
CA PRO A 276 3.99 -26.73 -2.15
C PRO A 276 5.48 -27.01 -2.29
N SER A 277 5.89 -27.59 -3.43
CA SER A 277 7.28 -27.96 -3.72
C SER A 277 8.23 -26.76 -3.78
N PHE A 278 7.70 -25.57 -4.06
CA PHE A 278 8.47 -24.34 -4.13
C PHE A 278 8.21 -23.41 -2.94
N ARG A 279 7.31 -23.77 -2.00
CA ARG A 279 6.78 -22.87 -0.95
C ARG A 279 6.47 -21.48 -1.51
N MET A 280 5.63 -21.45 -2.54
CA MET A 280 5.31 -20.25 -3.32
C MET A 280 3.81 -20.19 -3.59
N LYS A 281 3.24 -19.00 -3.64
CA LYS A 281 1.87 -18.72 -4.05
C LYS A 281 1.90 -17.66 -5.13
N PHE A 282 1.15 -17.86 -6.20
CA PHE A 282 1.02 -16.89 -7.29
C PHE A 282 -0.45 -16.61 -7.55
N SER A 283 -0.81 -15.32 -7.62
CA SER A 283 -2.19 -14.85 -7.75
C SER A 283 -2.28 -13.86 -8.90
N THR A 284 -3.35 -13.91 -9.68
CA THR A 284 -3.68 -12.87 -10.66
C THR A 284 -5.16 -12.52 -10.59
N GLU A 285 -5.48 -11.24 -10.67
CA GLU A 285 -6.83 -10.65 -10.60
C GLU A 285 -6.99 -9.72 -11.82
N PHE A 286 -8.15 -9.78 -12.48
CA PHE A 286 -8.52 -8.87 -13.56
C PHE A 286 -9.91 -8.29 -13.29
N ASP A 287 -10.00 -6.97 -13.36
CA ASP A 287 -11.11 -6.19 -12.82
C ASP A 287 -11.71 -5.25 -13.87
N ILE A 288 -13.04 -5.16 -13.86
CA ILE A 288 -13.81 -4.21 -14.66
C ILE A 288 -14.73 -3.43 -13.72
N GLY A 289 -14.75 -2.11 -13.82
CA GLY A 289 -15.54 -1.26 -12.94
C GLY A 289 -15.58 0.21 -13.33
N MET A 290 -15.92 1.05 -12.35
CA MET A 290 -15.97 2.51 -12.47
C MET A 290 -15.22 3.17 -11.32
N LEU A 291 -14.45 4.21 -11.65
CA LEU A 291 -14.00 5.29 -10.78
C LEU A 291 -15.09 6.38 -10.81
N GLY A 292 -15.25 7.17 -9.75
CA GLY A 292 -16.11 8.35 -9.70
C GLY A 292 -17.54 8.10 -9.18
N PRO A 293 -18.48 9.06 -9.36
CA PRO A 293 -19.86 8.99 -8.87
C PRO A 293 -20.61 7.67 -9.15
N SER A 294 -20.40 7.07 -10.32
CA SER A 294 -21.01 5.79 -10.71
C SER A 294 -20.60 4.60 -9.82
N SER A 295 -19.59 4.78 -8.96
CA SER A 295 -19.18 3.79 -7.96
C SER A 295 -19.90 3.89 -6.61
N LEU A 296 -20.81 4.85 -6.43
CA LEU A 296 -21.71 5.00 -5.28
C LEU A 296 -21.03 5.25 -3.91
N GLY A 297 -19.84 5.88 -3.91
CA GLY A 297 -19.12 6.19 -2.66
C GLY A 297 -19.86 7.17 -1.75
N GLN A 298 -20.48 8.21 -2.34
CA GLN A 298 -21.25 9.22 -1.60
C GLN A 298 -22.45 8.60 -0.88
N GLU A 299 -23.21 7.75 -1.57
CA GLU A 299 -24.41 7.09 -1.08
C GLU A 299 -24.09 6.15 0.07
N VAL A 300 -23.05 5.32 -0.08
CA VAL A 300 -22.62 4.39 0.97
C VAL A 300 -22.07 5.14 2.18
N GLN A 301 -21.22 6.16 2.00
CA GLN A 301 -20.73 6.94 3.13
C GLN A 301 -21.86 7.69 3.83
N THR A 302 -22.82 8.27 3.09
CA THR A 302 -23.98 8.96 3.68
C THR A 302 -24.88 8.00 4.45
N PHE A 303 -25.10 6.78 3.95
CA PHE A 303 -25.87 5.75 4.63
C PHE A 303 -25.23 5.31 5.96
N VAL A 304 -23.90 5.14 5.98
CA VAL A 304 -23.16 4.80 7.21
C VAL A 304 -23.10 6.00 8.17
N HIS A 305 -22.87 7.21 7.65
CA HIS A 305 -22.77 8.46 8.43
C HIS A 305 -24.13 9.18 8.56
N ASN A 306 -25.16 8.47 9.03
CA ASN A 306 -26.49 9.02 9.38
C ASN A 306 -26.47 9.90 10.65
N SER A 307 -25.40 10.68 10.86
CA SER A 307 -25.13 11.50 12.05
C SER A 307 -24.86 12.97 11.69
N ASN A 308 -24.52 13.79 12.70
CA ASN A 308 -24.27 15.24 12.54
C ASN A 308 -23.02 15.59 11.72
N LYS A 309 -22.19 14.62 11.32
CA LYS A 309 -21.01 14.83 10.46
C LYS A 309 -21.23 14.20 9.09
N LYS A 310 -21.97 14.89 8.22
CA LYS A 310 -22.19 14.45 6.84
C LYS A 310 -21.03 14.91 5.93
N PRO A 311 -20.48 14.03 5.08
CA PRO A 311 -19.51 14.42 4.08
C PRO A 311 -20.22 15.13 2.92
N ILE A 312 -20.02 16.43 2.77
CA ILE A 312 -20.73 17.27 1.77
C ILE A 312 -19.84 17.67 0.58
N GLY A 313 -18.54 17.45 0.65
CA GLY A 313 -17.59 17.72 -0.46
C GLY A 313 -17.67 16.74 -1.63
N TRP A 314 -18.50 15.69 -1.56
CA TRP A 314 -18.66 14.67 -2.61
C TRP A 314 -19.06 15.22 -3.99
N LYS A 315 -19.68 16.41 -4.04
CA LYS A 315 -19.97 17.14 -5.29
C LYS A 315 -18.71 17.52 -6.10
N HIS A 316 -17.54 17.50 -5.47
CA HIS A 316 -16.24 17.81 -6.06
C HIS A 316 -15.34 16.57 -6.21
N GLN A 317 -15.92 15.36 -6.20
CA GLN A 317 -15.13 14.14 -6.37
C GLN A 317 -14.54 14.01 -7.78
N ILE A 318 -13.53 13.14 -7.92
CA ILE A 318 -13.02 12.69 -9.22
C ILE A 318 -14.18 12.15 -10.07
N HIS A 319 -14.28 12.62 -11.31
CA HIS A 319 -15.35 12.26 -12.24
C HIS A 319 -15.25 10.82 -12.74
N ASP A 320 -16.35 10.35 -13.34
CA ASP A 320 -16.49 8.97 -13.82
C ASP A 320 -15.45 8.59 -14.86
N ASP A 321 -14.79 7.46 -14.64
CA ASP A 321 -13.93 6.82 -15.63
C ASP A 321 -13.95 5.28 -15.50
N ILE A 322 -13.59 4.59 -16.57
CA ILE A 322 -13.63 3.12 -16.64
C ILE A 322 -12.43 2.56 -15.88
N VAL A 323 -12.68 1.65 -14.95
CA VAL A 323 -11.64 0.79 -14.34
C VAL A 323 -11.47 -0.46 -15.19
N LEU A 324 -10.27 -0.62 -15.76
CA LEU A 324 -9.72 -1.86 -16.29
C LEU A 324 -8.39 -2.08 -15.57
N GLN A 325 -8.34 -3.02 -14.63
CA GLN A 325 -7.18 -3.24 -13.78
C GLN A 325 -6.70 -4.68 -13.88
N TYR A 326 -5.40 -4.87 -14.06
CA TYR A 326 -4.74 -6.14 -13.86
C TYR A 326 -3.87 -6.09 -12.61
N GLN A 327 -3.87 -7.18 -11.86
CA GLN A 327 -3.03 -7.34 -10.68
C GLN A 327 -2.37 -8.72 -10.70
N ALA A 328 -1.09 -8.78 -10.35
CA ALA A 328 -0.33 -10.01 -10.19
C ALA A 328 0.46 -9.97 -8.88
N GLU A 329 0.38 -11.01 -8.07
CA GLU A 329 1.04 -11.10 -6.76
C GLU A 329 1.76 -12.43 -6.60
N ILE A 330 3.02 -12.38 -6.18
CA ILE A 330 3.83 -13.54 -5.83
C ILE A 330 4.24 -13.46 -4.35
N GLU A 331 3.96 -14.54 -3.61
CA GLU A 331 4.48 -14.77 -2.26
C GLU A 331 5.43 -15.97 -2.33
N LYS A 332 6.65 -15.81 -1.79
CA LYS A 332 7.71 -16.83 -1.84
C LYS A 332 8.39 -16.95 -0.48
N SER A 333 8.31 -18.12 0.13
CA SER A 333 9.11 -18.47 1.31
C SER A 333 10.61 -18.39 0.99
N LEU A 334 11.33 -17.63 1.80
CA LEU A 334 12.79 -17.50 1.79
C LEU A 334 13.43 -18.32 2.90
N PHE A 335 12.79 -18.37 4.07
CA PHE A 335 13.26 -19.11 5.23
C PHE A 335 12.07 -19.68 6.00
N PHE A 336 12.04 -21.00 6.17
CA PHE A 336 10.97 -21.71 6.85
C PHE A 336 11.52 -22.68 7.90
N VAL A 337 10.92 -22.64 9.09
CA VAL A 337 11.02 -23.68 10.13
C VAL A 337 9.60 -24.00 10.62
N PRO A 338 9.34 -25.14 11.26
CA PRO A 338 7.98 -25.52 11.67
C PRO A 338 7.25 -24.40 12.45
N GLY A 339 6.21 -23.85 11.81
CA GLY A 339 5.39 -22.79 12.35
C GLY A 339 5.88 -21.36 12.14
N HIS A 340 7.06 -21.13 11.54
CA HIS A 340 7.57 -19.79 11.22
C HIS A 340 8.00 -19.69 9.75
N ASP A 341 7.59 -18.63 9.05
CA ASP A 341 8.01 -18.36 7.67
C ASP A 341 8.43 -16.89 7.51
N ILE A 342 9.49 -16.66 6.74
CA ILE A 342 9.87 -15.33 6.24
C ILE A 342 9.73 -15.38 4.72
N THR A 343 8.84 -14.55 4.19
CA THR A 343 8.45 -14.56 2.78
C THR A 343 8.82 -13.25 2.11
N LEU A 344 9.30 -13.34 0.87
CA LEU A 344 9.29 -12.22 -0.07
C LEU A 344 7.90 -12.14 -0.69
N GLU A 345 7.34 -10.94 -0.72
CA GLU A 345 6.09 -10.63 -1.42
C GLU A 345 6.37 -9.56 -2.47
N SER A 346 5.72 -9.68 -3.63
CA SER A 346 5.78 -8.65 -4.66
C SER A 346 4.46 -8.60 -5.42
N ARG A 347 3.97 -7.39 -5.67
CA ARG A 347 2.71 -7.12 -6.37
C ARG A 347 2.93 -6.13 -7.49
N LEU A 348 2.45 -6.48 -8.68
CA LEU A 348 2.27 -5.57 -9.80
C LEU A 348 0.79 -5.21 -9.91
N GLN A 349 0.48 -3.94 -10.05
CA GLN A 349 -0.80 -3.41 -10.48
C GLN A 349 -0.54 -2.59 -11.73
N ALA A 350 -1.23 -2.89 -12.83
CA ALA A 350 -1.17 -2.14 -14.07
C ALA A 350 -2.58 -1.96 -14.67
N GLY A 351 -2.96 -0.74 -15.04
CA GLY A 351 -4.31 -0.46 -15.51
C GLY A 351 -4.75 0.99 -15.33
N THR A 352 -6.04 1.24 -15.52
CA THR A 352 -6.62 2.60 -15.54
C THR A 352 -6.93 3.15 -14.14
N LEU A 353 -6.77 2.35 -13.09
CA LEU A 353 -6.95 2.77 -11.69
C LEU A 353 -5.60 2.96 -10.97
N TYR A 354 -4.67 2.01 -11.12
CA TYR A 354 -3.33 2.07 -10.55
C TYR A 354 -2.26 1.47 -11.47
N ASP A 355 -1.15 2.19 -11.61
CA ASP A 355 0.14 1.61 -12.02
C ASP A 355 1.11 1.68 -10.83
N LYS A 356 1.29 0.53 -10.16
CA LYS A 356 2.06 0.42 -8.91
C LYS A 356 2.89 -0.87 -8.90
N LEU A 357 4.15 -0.76 -8.47
CA LEU A 357 5.02 -1.91 -8.23
C LEU A 357 5.40 -1.95 -6.74
N SER A 358 4.98 -3.01 -6.05
CA SER A 358 5.21 -3.20 -4.62
C SER A 358 6.13 -4.40 -4.37
N ALA A 359 7.04 -4.29 -3.42
CA ALA A 359 7.86 -5.39 -2.93
C ALA A 359 8.05 -5.27 -1.41
N GLY A 360 8.02 -6.39 -0.71
CA GLY A 360 8.06 -6.39 0.75
C GLY A 360 8.45 -7.74 1.35
N PHE A 361 8.71 -7.72 2.65
CA PHE A 361 8.93 -8.92 3.44
C PHE A 361 7.81 -9.10 4.44
N ALA A 362 7.38 -10.33 4.67
CA ALA A 362 6.50 -10.67 5.76
C ALA A 362 7.13 -11.77 6.63
N TYR A 363 6.97 -11.61 7.94
CA TYR A 363 7.20 -12.67 8.92
C TYR A 363 5.85 -13.22 9.36
N ARG A 364 5.74 -14.55 9.42
CA ARG A 364 4.53 -15.26 9.80
C ARG A 364 4.82 -16.28 10.89
N PHE A 365 3.91 -16.37 11.86
CA PHE A 365 3.83 -17.49 12.79
C PHE A 365 2.49 -18.18 12.63
N ALA A 366 2.47 -19.48 12.32
CA ALA A 366 1.25 -20.24 12.09
C ALA A 366 1.33 -21.62 12.76
N ARG A 367 0.37 -21.95 13.64
CA ARG A 367 0.35 -23.26 14.32
C ARG A 367 0.18 -24.44 13.35
N PHE A 368 -0.49 -24.20 12.22
CA PHE A 368 -0.67 -25.16 11.13
C PHE A 368 -0.54 -24.45 9.79
N ASP A 369 0.68 -24.39 9.25
CA ASP A 369 0.91 -23.83 7.92
C ASP A 369 0.39 -24.78 6.83
N ARG A 370 -0.65 -24.33 6.11
CA ARG A 370 -1.15 -24.96 4.88
C ARG A 370 -1.04 -24.03 3.67
N ARG A 371 -0.38 -22.89 3.80
CA ARG A 371 -0.43 -21.76 2.86
C ARG A 371 -0.18 -22.16 1.41
N TYR A 372 0.84 -22.96 1.19
CA TYR A 372 1.25 -23.41 -0.14
C TYR A 372 0.56 -24.71 -0.59
N THR A 373 -0.53 -25.13 0.06
CA THR A 373 -1.36 -26.28 -0.33
C THR A 373 -2.84 -25.92 -0.43
N ASN A 374 -3.47 -25.57 0.69
CA ASN A 374 -4.89 -25.25 0.77
C ASN A 374 -5.11 -24.35 1.98
N ASP A 375 -4.99 -23.05 1.71
CA ASP A 375 -5.20 -21.92 2.60
C ASP A 375 -6.67 -21.52 2.77
N LEU A 376 -7.59 -22.24 2.10
CA LEU A 376 -9.02 -21.98 2.20
C LEU A 376 -9.63 -22.59 3.48
N PRO A 377 -10.67 -21.97 4.07
CA PRO A 377 -11.42 -22.54 5.18
C PRO A 377 -11.93 -23.96 4.89
N GLN A 378 -11.70 -24.89 5.83
CA GLN A 378 -12.04 -26.30 5.65
C GLN A 378 -13.11 -26.77 6.65
N ARG A 379 -14.27 -27.20 6.13
CA ARG A 379 -15.29 -27.92 6.92
C ARG A 379 -14.72 -29.24 7.42
N ASN A 380 -14.51 -29.36 8.74
CA ASN A 380 -14.07 -30.61 9.37
C ASN A 380 -15.30 -31.40 9.86
N LYS A 381 -15.37 -32.69 9.50
CA LYS A 381 -16.46 -33.60 9.87
C LYS A 381 -16.34 -34.19 11.30
N SER A 382 -15.23 -33.99 12.02
CA SER A 382 -15.11 -34.50 13.40
C SER A 382 -16.06 -33.79 14.38
N VAL A 383 -16.80 -34.59 15.15
CA VAL A 383 -17.77 -34.15 16.16
C VAL A 383 -17.15 -34.11 17.57
N ILE A 384 -15.90 -34.55 17.72
CA ILE A 384 -15.24 -34.76 19.03
C ILE A 384 -14.81 -33.42 19.65
N TRP A 385 -15.25 -33.15 20.88
CA TRP A 385 -14.92 -31.91 21.61
C TRP A 385 -13.43 -31.77 21.97
N LYS A 386 -12.70 -32.87 22.18
CA LYS A 386 -11.23 -32.84 22.37
C LYS A 386 -10.48 -32.28 21.14
N ASP A 387 -11.07 -32.37 19.94
CA ASP A 387 -10.46 -31.83 18.72
C ASP A 387 -10.64 -30.30 18.59
N PHE A 388 -11.44 -29.67 19.48
CA PHE A 388 -11.76 -28.23 19.43
C PHE A 388 -10.49 -27.35 19.40
N PHE A 389 -9.59 -27.55 20.36
CA PHE A 389 -8.30 -26.84 20.39
C PHE A 389 -7.21 -27.50 19.53
N ALA A 390 -7.43 -28.69 18.97
CA ALA A 390 -6.45 -29.38 18.14
C ALA A 390 -6.58 -29.02 16.64
N GLY A 391 -7.80 -28.77 16.16
CA GLY A 391 -8.09 -28.43 14.77
C GLY A 391 -8.15 -26.93 14.44
N ALA A 392 -8.05 -26.05 15.45
CA ALA A 392 -8.03 -24.61 15.26
C ALA A 392 -6.68 -24.14 14.69
N GLN A 393 -6.70 -23.50 13.53
CA GLN A 393 -5.53 -22.85 12.96
C GLN A 393 -5.49 -21.40 13.44
N ILE A 394 -4.30 -20.94 13.82
CA ILE A 394 -4.04 -19.56 14.22
C ILE A 394 -2.78 -19.13 13.46
N GLU A 395 -2.87 -18.00 12.79
CA GLU A 395 -1.79 -17.31 12.10
C GLU A 395 -1.66 -15.90 12.63
N PHE A 396 -0.43 -15.47 12.87
CA PHE A 396 -0.05 -14.08 13.05
C PHE A 396 0.90 -13.69 11.92
N PHE A 397 0.80 -12.46 11.43
CA PHE A 397 1.76 -11.92 10.49
C PHE A 397 2.16 -10.49 10.85
N THR A 398 3.35 -10.11 10.42
CA THR A 398 3.73 -8.71 10.20
C THR A 398 4.41 -8.58 8.85
N LYS A 399 4.12 -7.50 8.13
CA LYS A 399 4.60 -7.23 6.78
C LYS A 399 5.10 -5.79 6.68
N VAL A 400 6.20 -5.60 5.96
CA VAL A 400 6.72 -4.30 5.55
C VAL A 400 6.87 -4.32 4.03
N GLU A 401 6.27 -3.35 3.35
CA GLU A 401 6.20 -3.25 1.89
C GLU A 401 6.59 -1.84 1.45
N ALA A 402 7.44 -1.76 0.42
CA ALA A 402 7.73 -0.54 -0.31
C ALA A 402 6.98 -0.59 -1.65
N THR A 403 6.34 0.51 -2.05
CA THR A 403 5.60 0.64 -3.30
C THR A 403 6.11 1.83 -4.10
N THR A 404 6.47 1.58 -5.36
CA THR A 404 6.72 2.62 -6.36
C THR A 404 5.41 2.94 -7.07
N VAL A 405 4.99 4.22 -7.05
CA VAL A 405 3.74 4.69 -7.66
C VAL A 405 4.04 5.41 -8.97
N PHE A 406 3.61 4.82 -10.08
CA PHE A 406 3.70 5.45 -11.40
C PHE A 406 2.42 6.25 -11.69
N TYR A 407 1.27 5.68 -11.34
CA TYR A 407 -0.02 6.35 -11.50
C TYR A 407 -1.02 5.92 -10.41
N ASP A 408 -1.78 6.88 -9.93
CA ASP A 408 -2.89 6.68 -9.00
C ASP A 408 -4.11 7.53 -9.43
N ALA A 409 -5.13 6.89 -9.99
CA ALA A 409 -6.31 7.59 -10.48
C ALA A 409 -7.15 8.23 -9.36
N THR A 410 -7.01 7.78 -8.11
CA THR A 410 -7.71 8.34 -6.92
C THR A 410 -7.09 9.64 -6.42
N LEU A 411 -5.88 9.97 -6.89
CA LEU A 411 -5.18 11.23 -6.65
C LEU A 411 -5.13 12.10 -7.92
N GLN A 412 -4.83 11.48 -9.06
CA GLN A 412 -4.49 12.17 -10.31
C GLN A 412 -5.67 12.35 -11.28
N GLY A 413 -6.83 11.72 -11.03
CA GLY A 413 -7.97 11.68 -11.94
C GLY A 413 -7.93 10.51 -12.91
N GLY A 414 -9.00 10.31 -13.67
CA GLY A 414 -9.14 9.23 -14.64
C GLY A 414 -8.16 9.29 -15.82
N MET A 415 -7.88 8.13 -16.42
CA MET A 415 -6.94 7.95 -17.53
C MET A 415 -7.54 8.39 -18.88
N PHE A 416 -8.86 8.33 -19.04
CA PHE A 416 -9.58 8.77 -20.24
C PHE A 416 -10.44 10.02 -19.98
N ASN A 417 -10.92 10.22 -18.74
CA ASN A 417 -11.70 11.38 -18.35
C ASN A 417 -10.90 12.34 -17.45
N HIS A 418 -10.44 13.45 -18.04
CA HIS A 418 -9.71 14.51 -17.35
C HIS A 418 -10.57 15.72 -16.95
N SER A 419 -11.91 15.58 -16.94
CA SER A 419 -12.83 16.69 -16.59
C SER A 419 -13.03 16.91 -15.09
N SER A 420 -12.37 16.13 -14.23
CA SER A 420 -12.48 16.21 -12.77
C SER A 420 -12.20 17.63 -12.26
N PRO A 421 -12.98 18.14 -11.29
CA PRO A 421 -12.88 19.53 -10.83
C PRO A 421 -11.59 19.81 -10.06
N TYR A 422 -11.00 18.78 -9.44
CA TYR A 422 -9.74 18.86 -8.74
C TYR A 422 -9.00 17.50 -8.76
N THR A 423 -7.70 17.55 -9.02
CA THR A 423 -6.77 16.42 -8.91
C THR A 423 -5.39 16.91 -8.45
N LEU A 424 -4.57 16.00 -7.92
CA LEU A 424 -3.17 16.26 -7.63
C LEU A 424 -2.32 16.15 -8.90
N ARG A 425 -1.39 17.09 -9.07
CA ARG A 425 -0.44 17.06 -10.19
C ARG A 425 0.61 15.98 -9.95
N GLU A 426 1.19 15.47 -11.03
CA GLU A 426 2.20 14.40 -11.00
C GLU A 426 3.34 14.64 -9.98
N LYS A 427 3.82 15.89 -9.88
CA LYS A 427 4.90 16.30 -8.97
C LYS A 427 4.51 16.38 -7.48
N ASP A 428 3.21 16.41 -7.18
CA ASP A 428 2.69 16.53 -5.81
C ASP A 428 2.32 15.15 -5.23
N VAL A 429 2.33 14.09 -6.04
CA VAL A 429 2.13 12.68 -5.62
C VAL A 429 3.45 12.06 -5.18
N GLU A 430 3.46 11.41 -4.01
CA GLU A 430 4.64 10.72 -3.50
C GLU A 430 4.89 9.42 -4.26
N ARG A 431 6.13 9.26 -4.76
CA ARG A 431 6.49 8.18 -5.67
C ARG A 431 6.93 6.90 -4.97
N TYR A 432 7.27 6.99 -3.69
CA TYR A 432 7.76 5.87 -2.89
C TYR A 432 6.99 5.81 -1.58
N LEU A 433 6.07 4.86 -1.49
CA LEU A 433 5.25 4.64 -0.30
C LEU A 433 5.82 3.48 0.52
N MET A 434 5.76 3.60 1.85
CA MET A 434 6.05 2.52 2.78
C MET A 434 4.76 2.14 3.51
N MET A 435 4.41 0.86 3.48
CA MET A 435 3.28 0.31 4.23
C MET A 435 3.79 -0.76 5.19
N THR A 436 3.43 -0.63 6.46
CA THR A 436 3.59 -1.67 7.47
C THR A 436 2.21 -2.21 7.84
N SER A 437 2.07 -3.52 7.98
CA SER A 437 0.84 -4.13 8.50
C SER A 437 1.14 -5.28 9.44
N ALA A 438 0.17 -5.57 10.31
CA ALA A 438 0.19 -6.72 11.19
C ALA A 438 -1.24 -7.24 11.38
N GLY A 439 -1.40 -8.52 11.67
CA GLY A 439 -2.72 -9.09 11.89
C GLY A 439 -2.70 -10.49 12.48
N ILE A 440 -3.89 -10.92 12.90
CA ILE A 440 -4.19 -12.27 13.37
C ILE A 440 -5.30 -12.85 12.50
N THR A 441 -5.16 -14.11 12.09
CA THR A 441 -6.22 -14.90 11.48
C THR A 441 -6.43 -16.20 12.25
N THR A 442 -7.69 -16.54 12.48
CA THR A 442 -8.10 -17.79 13.10
C THR A 442 -9.00 -18.56 12.14
N MET A 443 -8.90 -19.88 12.10
CA MET A 443 -9.72 -20.73 11.23
C MET A 443 -10.15 -22.00 11.97
N PHE A 444 -11.45 -22.29 11.96
CA PHE A 444 -12.04 -23.46 12.59
C PHE A 444 -13.31 -23.91 11.85
N LYS A 445 -13.40 -25.22 11.56
CA LYS A 445 -14.57 -25.90 10.95
C LYS A 445 -15.18 -25.21 9.71
N GLY A 446 -14.36 -24.51 8.92
CA GLY A 446 -14.78 -23.83 7.70
C GLY A 446 -15.14 -22.36 7.90
N ILE A 447 -15.08 -21.84 9.12
CA ILE A 447 -15.15 -20.41 9.40
C ILE A 447 -13.73 -19.89 9.62
N SER A 448 -13.41 -18.72 9.08
CA SER A 448 -12.19 -17.98 9.38
C SER A 448 -12.51 -16.54 9.74
N LEU A 449 -11.85 -16.03 10.77
CA LEU A 449 -11.95 -14.66 11.26
C LEU A 449 -10.55 -14.04 11.28
N GLY A 450 -10.41 -12.87 10.65
CA GLY A 450 -9.16 -12.11 10.59
C GLY A 450 -9.34 -10.69 11.08
N ALA A 451 -8.30 -10.14 11.71
CA ALA A 451 -8.21 -8.75 12.12
C ALA A 451 -6.80 -8.22 11.82
N ASN A 452 -6.72 -7.17 11.00
CA ASN A 452 -5.46 -6.55 10.57
C ASN A 452 -5.43 -5.06 10.89
N VAL A 453 -4.23 -4.52 11.06
CA VAL A 453 -3.93 -3.09 11.19
C VAL A 453 -2.91 -2.71 10.11
N TYR A 454 -3.10 -1.57 9.48
CA TYR A 454 -2.22 -1.01 8.46
C TYR A 454 -1.73 0.37 8.88
N LEU A 455 -0.51 0.71 8.46
CA LEU A 455 0.14 2.01 8.63
C LEU A 455 0.87 2.35 7.33
N LEU A 456 0.43 3.41 6.65
CA LEU A 456 0.89 3.85 5.33
C LEU A 456 1.57 5.23 5.44
N SER A 457 2.70 5.40 4.76
CA SER A 457 3.39 6.70 4.65
C SER A 457 2.54 7.74 3.89
N PRO A 458 2.90 9.03 3.93
CA PRO A 458 2.32 10.04 3.05
C PRO A 458 2.20 9.63 1.57
N GLU A 459 1.03 9.85 0.96
CA GLU A 459 0.74 9.56 -0.45
C GLU A 459 0.95 10.77 -1.37
N PHE A 460 1.04 11.98 -0.80
CA PHE A 460 1.25 13.24 -1.52
C PHE A 460 2.02 14.26 -0.66
N ALA A 461 2.71 15.20 -1.31
CA ALA A 461 3.77 16.03 -0.73
C ALA A 461 3.33 16.90 0.48
N GLN A 462 2.03 17.23 0.58
CA GLN A 462 1.48 18.02 1.67
C GLN A 462 0.84 17.17 2.79
N GLN A 463 0.75 15.85 2.62
CA GLN A 463 0.34 14.93 3.68
C GLN A 463 1.45 14.81 4.73
N LYS A 464 1.24 15.39 5.92
CA LYS A 464 2.24 15.43 7.01
C LYS A 464 2.17 14.26 7.99
N ARG A 465 1.19 13.36 7.87
CA ARG A 465 0.98 12.24 8.81
C ARG A 465 0.81 10.94 8.04
N TRP A 466 1.30 9.86 8.65
CA TRP A 466 1.04 8.51 8.17
C TRP A 466 -0.44 8.18 8.35
N HIS A 467 -1.04 7.49 7.38
CA HIS A 467 -2.41 7.00 7.48
C HIS A 467 -2.45 5.66 8.19
N LYS A 468 -3.56 5.35 8.88
CA LYS A 468 -3.76 4.07 9.56
C LYS A 468 -5.20 3.63 9.46
N TRP A 469 -5.44 2.34 9.29
CA TRP A 469 -6.80 1.78 9.32
C TRP A 469 -6.80 0.33 9.82
N GLY A 470 -7.96 -0.14 10.25
CA GLY A 470 -8.19 -1.53 10.60
C GLY A 470 -8.97 -2.26 9.50
N ARG A 471 -8.79 -3.59 9.41
CA ARG A 471 -9.60 -4.50 8.59
C ARG A 471 -10.15 -5.63 9.45
N ILE A 472 -11.42 -5.96 9.27
CA ILE A 472 -12.05 -7.18 9.80
C ILE A 472 -12.41 -8.08 8.61
N ILE A 473 -12.10 -9.37 8.70
CA ILE A 473 -12.34 -10.37 7.65
C ILE A 473 -13.16 -11.54 8.22
N LEU A 474 -14.17 -11.98 7.48
CA LEU A 474 -14.92 -13.22 7.74
C LEU A 474 -14.94 -14.06 6.48
N SER A 475 -14.55 -15.34 6.58
CA SER A 475 -14.65 -16.31 5.47
C SER A 475 -15.42 -17.56 5.92
N ILE A 476 -16.32 -18.07 5.09
CA ILE A 476 -17.18 -19.22 5.39
C ILE A 476 -17.15 -20.19 4.20
N ALA A 477 -16.72 -21.41 4.47
CA ALA A 477 -16.83 -22.55 3.55
C ALA A 477 -18.17 -23.28 3.73
N TYR A 478 -18.81 -23.60 2.61
CA TYR A 478 -20.18 -24.13 2.55
C TYR A 478 -20.29 -25.38 1.66
#